data_AF-M8D7H9-F1
#
_entry.id   AF-M8D7H9-F1
#
_cell.length_a   1.000
_cell.length_b   1.000
_cell.length_c   1.000
_cell.angle_alpha   90.00
_cell.angle_beta   90.00
_cell.angle_gamma   90.00
#
_symmetry.space_group_name_H-M   'P 1'
#
loop_
_entity.id
_entity.type
_entity.pdbx_description
1 polymer ?
#
loop_
_entity_poly.entity_id
_entity_poly.type
_entity_poly.pdbx_seq_one_letter_code
_entity_poly.pdbx_strand_id
1 'polypeptide(L)'
;MKSIKPGRGPSMQGFVGSLFSIIFGIFWTFMTFSITKDSPFPGTQIFPLFGLIFVGLGIFQAVYHYKNATGKERMSIVDIVDEHEEKDPLNERFGRSEGKKYCSSCGTNIQTDFRFCPSCGKEL
;
A
#
# COMPACT_ATOMS: atom_id res chain seq x y z
N MET A 1 14.08 7.94 -6.48
CA MET A 1 13.20 6.94 -5.81
C MET A 1 13.72 6.42 -4.47
N LYS A 2 13.02 6.75 -3.38
CA LYS A 2 13.11 6.04 -2.09
C LYS A 2 11.90 5.11 -1.95
N SER A 3 11.94 4.11 -1.08
CA SER A 3 10.82 3.18 -0.94
C SER A 3 10.56 2.80 0.52
N ILE A 4 9.30 2.72 0.93
CA ILE A 4 8.92 2.32 2.28
C ILE A 4 8.76 0.80 2.32
N LYS A 5 9.55 0.10 3.16
CA LYS A 5 9.49 -1.36 3.30
C LYS A 5 8.53 -1.77 4.43
N PRO A 6 7.80 -2.89 4.29
CA PRO A 6 6.95 -3.40 5.36
C PRO A 6 7.78 -3.84 6.57
N GLY A 7 7.20 -3.67 7.76
CA GLY A 7 7.77 -4.15 9.00
C GLY A 7 7.84 -5.68 9.04
N ARG A 8 8.86 -6.23 9.71
CA ARG A 8 9.02 -7.68 9.84
C ARG A 8 7.92 -8.33 10.68
N GLY A 9 7.44 -7.66 11.73
CA GLY A 9 6.32 -8.14 12.55
C GLY A 9 5.03 -8.33 11.74
N PRO A 10 4.52 -7.28 11.06
CA PRO A 10 3.35 -7.40 10.18
C PRO A 10 3.53 -8.43 9.05
N SER A 11 4.73 -8.51 8.47
CA SER A 11 5.03 -9.53 7.45
C SER A 11 4.99 -10.94 8.03
N MET A 12 5.53 -11.16 9.24
CA MET A 12 5.47 -12.48 9.90
C MET A 12 4.03 -12.85 10.26
N GLN A 13 3.23 -11.90 10.75
CA GLN A 13 1.80 -12.11 11.01
C GLN A 13 1.06 -12.50 9.73
N GLY A 14 1.31 -11.80 8.62
CA GLY A 14 0.73 -12.13 7.31
C GLY A 14 1.12 -13.53 6.83
N PHE A 15 2.38 -13.93 7.04
CA PHE A 15 2.84 -15.28 6.72
C PHE A 15 2.12 -16.34 7.56
N VAL A 16 2.06 -16.18 8.88
CA VAL A 16 1.34 -17.11 9.76
C VAL A 16 -0.13 -17.20 9.38
N GLY A 17 -0.79 -16.07 9.13
CA GLY A 17 -2.19 -16.03 8.69
C GLY A 17 -2.41 -16.78 7.36
N SER A 18 -1.46 -16.68 6.43
CA SER A 18 -1.54 -17.39 5.15
C SER A 18 -1.42 -18.92 5.30
N LEU A 19 -0.63 -19.41 6.27
CA LEU A 19 -0.57 -20.85 6.59
C LEU A 19 -1.93 -21.35 7.12
N PHE A 20 -2.57 -20.60 8.00
CA PHE A 20 -3.92 -20.91 8.47
C PHE A 20 -4.93 -20.92 7.32
N SER A 21 -4.84 -19.97 6.37
CA SER A 21 -5.70 -19.94 5.18
C SER A 21 -5.53 -21.19 4.31
N ILE A 22 -4.30 -21.70 4.13
CA ILE A 22 -4.04 -22.93 3.37
C ILE A 22 -4.69 -24.13 4.08
N ILE A 23 -4.44 -24.29 5.38
CA ILE A 23 -5.00 -25.38 6.18
C ILE A 23 -6.52 -25.35 6.13
N PHE A 24 -7.11 -24.16 6.28
CA PHE A 24 -8.55 -23.96 6.19
C PHE A 24 -9.09 -24.29 4.80
N GLY A 25 -8.43 -23.87 3.72
CA GLY A 25 -8.87 -24.17 2.35
C GLY A 25 -8.87 -25.67 2.05
N ILE A 26 -7.85 -26.40 2.53
CA ILE A 26 -7.79 -27.87 2.41
C ILE A 26 -8.94 -28.50 3.20
N PHE A 27 -9.10 -28.11 4.47
CA PHE A 27 -10.17 -28.60 5.34
C PHE A 27 -11.56 -28.33 4.76
N TRP A 28 -11.79 -27.10 4.28
CA TRP A 28 -13.03 -26.69 3.62
C TRP A 28 -13.33 -27.56 2.41
N THR A 29 -12.33 -27.86 1.58
CA THR A 29 -12.51 -28.70 0.38
C THR A 29 -13.04 -30.08 0.76
N PHE A 30 -12.42 -30.75 1.74
CA PHE A 30 -12.85 -32.08 2.18
C PHE A 30 -14.21 -32.07 2.88
N MET A 31 -14.41 -31.11 3.79
CA MET A 31 -15.69 -30.96 4.49
C MET A 31 -16.84 -30.71 3.51
N THR A 32 -16.65 -29.75 2.60
CA THR A 32 -17.70 -29.36 1.65
C THR A 32 -17.98 -30.46 0.65
N PHE A 33 -16.97 -31.22 0.23
CA PHE A 33 -17.17 -32.39 -0.63
C PHE A 33 -18.05 -33.45 0.05
N SER A 34 -17.85 -33.68 1.35
CA SER A 34 -18.67 -34.60 2.14
C SER A 34 -20.14 -34.15 2.21
N ILE A 35 -20.39 -32.85 2.38
CA ILE A 35 -21.75 -32.30 2.53
C ILE A 35 -22.49 -32.21 1.18
N THR A 36 -21.77 -31.86 0.10
CA THR A 36 -22.39 -31.56 -1.20
C THR A 36 -22.60 -32.80 -2.09
N LYS A 37 -22.05 -33.96 -1.69
CA LYS A 37 -22.12 -35.21 -2.46
C LYS A 37 -23.54 -35.66 -2.79
N ASP A 38 -24.44 -35.59 -1.82
CA ASP A 38 -25.83 -36.07 -1.93
C ASP A 38 -26.84 -34.91 -2.02
N SER A 39 -26.37 -33.72 -2.40
CA SER A 39 -27.24 -32.55 -2.44
C SER A 39 -28.28 -32.67 -3.57
N PRO A 40 -29.57 -32.41 -3.30
CA PRO A 40 -30.62 -32.44 -4.30
C PRO A 40 -30.61 -31.21 -5.23
N PHE A 41 -29.77 -30.21 -4.96
CA PHE A 41 -29.69 -28.98 -5.73
C PHE A 41 -28.58 -29.05 -6.80
N PRO A 42 -28.91 -28.85 -8.08
CA PRO A 42 -27.91 -28.88 -9.16
C PRO A 42 -26.88 -27.74 -9.00
N GLY A 43 -25.59 -28.06 -9.19
CA GLY A 43 -24.48 -27.10 -9.13
C GLY A 43 -23.78 -26.97 -7.77
N THR A 44 -24.31 -27.59 -6.71
CA THR A 44 -23.69 -27.61 -5.37
C THR A 44 -22.32 -28.30 -5.32
N GLN A 45 -22.03 -29.15 -6.30
CA GLN A 45 -20.76 -29.84 -6.47
C GLN A 45 -19.59 -28.90 -6.80
N ILE A 46 -19.85 -27.63 -7.13
CA ILE A 46 -18.81 -26.62 -7.39
C ILE A 46 -18.28 -26.03 -6.07
N PHE A 47 -19.07 -26.04 -4.99
CA PHE A 47 -18.71 -25.41 -3.71
C PHE A 47 -17.39 -25.90 -3.09
N PRO A 48 -17.00 -27.18 -3.18
CA PRO A 48 -15.68 -27.64 -2.72
C PRO A 48 -14.51 -26.95 -3.44
N LEU A 49 -14.68 -26.53 -4.70
CA LEU A 49 -13.61 -25.91 -5.50
C LEU A 49 -13.19 -24.54 -4.95
N PHE A 50 -14.06 -23.85 -4.20
CA PHE A 50 -13.68 -22.60 -3.54
C PHE A 50 -12.54 -22.80 -2.53
N GLY A 51 -12.42 -23.97 -1.92
CA GLY A 51 -11.30 -24.28 -1.03
C GLY A 51 -9.94 -24.23 -1.74
N LEU A 52 -9.89 -24.60 -3.03
CA LEU A 52 -8.67 -24.49 -3.84
C LEU A 52 -8.28 -23.02 -4.07
N ILE A 53 -9.24 -22.11 -4.16
CA ILE A 53 -8.99 -20.67 -4.26
C ILE A 53 -8.33 -20.16 -2.97
N PHE A 54 -8.83 -20.58 -1.79
CA PHE A 54 -8.21 -20.24 -0.50
C PHE A 54 -6.79 -20.78 -0.37
N VAL A 55 -6.53 -21.99 -0.88
CA VAL A 55 -5.17 -22.56 -0.92
C VAL A 55 -4.27 -21.75 -1.84
N GLY A 56 -4.72 -21.42 -3.05
CA GLY A 56 -3.95 -20.63 -4.01
C GLY A 56 -3.61 -19.23 -3.47
N LEU A 57 -4.60 -18.51 -2.94
CA LEU A 57 -4.41 -17.20 -2.31
C LEU A 57 -3.51 -17.30 -1.07
N GLY A 58 -3.67 -18.35 -0.28
CA GLY A 58 -2.83 -18.63 0.87
C GLY A 58 -1.37 -18.84 0.47
N ILE A 59 -1.08 -19.64 -0.56
CA ILE A 59 0.29 -19.86 -1.05
C ILE A 59 0.89 -18.54 -1.56
N PHE A 60 0.15 -17.78 -2.36
CA PHE A 60 0.61 -16.48 -2.86
C PHE A 60 0.99 -15.53 -1.72
N GLN A 61 0.09 -15.39 -0.72
CA GLN A 61 0.35 -14.56 0.45
C GLN A 61 1.51 -15.10 1.30
N ALA A 62 1.64 -16.42 1.44
CA ALA A 62 2.73 -17.05 2.18
C ALA A 62 4.08 -16.70 1.56
N VAL A 63 4.22 -16.83 0.24
CA VAL A 63 5.47 -16.49 -0.46
C VAL A 63 5.80 -15.00 -0.32
N TYR A 64 4.83 -14.12 -0.54
CA TYR A 64 5.02 -12.68 -0.42
C TYR A 64 5.47 -12.26 0.99
N HIS A 65 4.72 -12.68 2.00
CA HIS A 65 4.97 -12.31 3.39
C HIS A 65 6.22 -12.99 3.97
N TYR A 66 6.50 -14.23 3.58
CA TYR A 66 7.74 -14.92 3.96
C TYR A 66 8.97 -14.18 3.43
N LYS A 67 8.96 -13.83 2.14
CA LYS A 67 10.04 -13.05 1.51
C LYS A 67 10.23 -11.70 2.24
N ASN A 68 9.14 -11.05 2.63
CA ASN A 68 9.22 -9.77 3.35
C ASN A 68 9.60 -9.91 4.83
N ALA A 69 9.31 -11.03 5.47
CA ALA A 69 9.66 -11.28 6.87
C ALA A 69 11.15 -11.64 7.05
N THR A 70 11.69 -12.49 6.15
CA THR A 70 13.05 -13.05 6.28
C THR A 70 14.07 -12.46 5.30
N GLY A 71 13.61 -11.86 4.19
CA GLY A 71 14.48 -11.33 3.14
C GLY A 71 15.33 -10.13 3.59
N LYS A 72 16.54 -10.05 3.05
CA LYS A 72 17.41 -8.87 3.15
C LYS A 72 16.80 -7.70 2.37
N GLU A 73 16.33 -7.99 1.16
CA GLU A 73 15.65 -7.06 0.26
C GLU A 73 14.16 -7.36 0.25
N ARG A 74 13.39 -6.45 0.83
CA ARG A 74 11.93 -6.53 0.97
C ARG A 74 11.27 -5.71 -0.13
N MET A 75 10.09 -6.15 -0.55
CA MET A 75 9.25 -5.42 -1.50
C MET A 75 8.82 -4.09 -0.87
N SER A 76 8.74 -3.01 -1.67
CA SER A 76 8.23 -1.73 -1.21
C SER A 76 6.70 -1.78 -1.10
N ILE A 77 6.15 -1.11 -0.09
CA ILE A 77 4.70 -0.85 -0.01
C ILE A 77 4.36 0.32 -0.93
N VAL A 78 5.23 1.33 -0.92
CA VAL A 78 5.05 2.58 -1.65
C VAL A 78 6.40 3.03 -2.18
N ASP A 79 6.38 3.53 -3.40
CA ASP A 79 7.49 4.21 -4.02
C ASP A 79 7.34 5.72 -3.78
N ILE A 80 8.40 6.33 -3.25
CA ILE A 80 8.49 7.77 -3.03
C ILE A 80 9.26 8.32 -4.22
N VAL A 81 8.51 9.04 -5.05
CA VAL A 81 8.99 9.76 -6.23
C VAL A 81 9.11 11.24 -5.91
N ASP A 82 10.14 11.87 -6.47
CA ASP A 82 10.34 13.32 -6.36
C ASP A 82 9.64 14.04 -7.54
N GLU A 83 9.38 15.35 -7.41
CA GLU A 83 8.71 16.15 -8.46
C GLU A 83 9.44 16.14 -9.82
N HIS A 84 10.73 15.80 -9.83
CA HIS A 84 11.55 15.65 -11.03
C HIS A 84 11.36 14.29 -11.73
N GLU A 85 10.94 13.25 -10.99
CA GLU A 85 10.68 11.92 -11.53
C GLU A 85 9.23 11.81 -12.02
N GLU A 86 8.26 12.20 -11.18
CA GLU A 86 6.83 12.17 -11.50
C GLU A 86 6.10 13.30 -10.76
N LYS A 87 5.29 14.08 -11.49
CA LYS A 87 4.53 15.20 -10.90
C LYS A 87 3.23 14.70 -10.26
N ASP A 88 2.98 15.11 -9.03
CA ASP A 88 1.71 14.80 -8.35
C ASP A 88 0.57 15.68 -8.93
N PRO A 89 -0.48 15.09 -9.54
CA PRO A 89 -1.61 15.83 -10.09
C PRO A 89 -2.41 16.61 -9.03
N LEU A 90 -2.37 16.20 -7.76
CA LEU A 90 -2.98 16.96 -6.67
C LEU A 90 -2.12 18.17 -6.28
N ASN A 91 -0.79 18.06 -6.33
CA ASN A 91 0.09 19.20 -6.12
C ASN A 91 -0.07 20.23 -7.25
N GLU A 92 -0.32 19.81 -8.48
CA GLU A 92 -0.64 20.73 -9.58
C GLU A 92 -1.97 21.48 -9.37
N ARG A 93 -2.99 20.82 -8.80
CA ARG A 93 -4.33 21.40 -8.63
C ARG A 93 -4.51 22.20 -7.35
N PHE A 94 -3.86 21.76 -6.28
CA PHE A 94 -4.09 22.26 -4.91
C PHE A 94 -2.80 22.71 -4.22
N GLY A 95 -1.64 22.46 -4.82
CA GLY A 95 -0.36 22.97 -4.33
C GLY A 95 -0.40 24.50 -4.29
N ARG A 96 -0.09 25.07 -3.14
CA ARG A 96 0.15 26.51 -3.06
C ARG A 96 1.44 26.77 -3.84
N SER A 97 1.37 27.55 -4.92
CA SER A 97 2.58 27.93 -5.65
C SER A 97 3.60 28.52 -4.69
N GLU A 98 4.83 28.02 -4.75
CA GLU A 98 6.00 28.56 -4.02
C GLU A 98 6.40 29.97 -4.52
N GLY A 99 5.46 30.76 -5.03
CA GLY A 99 5.65 32.18 -5.36
C GLY A 99 5.47 33.11 -4.14
N LYS A 100 5.25 32.56 -2.95
CA LYS A 100 5.03 33.29 -1.70
C LYS A 100 6.31 33.33 -0.88
N LYS A 101 7.23 34.24 -1.24
CA LYS A 101 8.35 34.59 -0.35
C LYS A 101 7.79 35.37 0.84
N TYR A 102 8.31 35.16 2.04
CA TYR A 102 7.92 35.95 3.21
C TYR A 102 9.09 36.82 3.64
N CYS A 103 8.82 38.05 4.09
CA CYS A 103 9.88 38.94 4.58
C CYS A 103 10.43 38.42 5.91
N SER A 104 11.74 38.17 5.97
CA SER A 104 12.44 37.68 7.17
C SER A 104 12.32 38.59 8.39
N SER A 105 12.00 39.87 8.19
CA SER A 105 11.92 40.86 9.27
C SER A 105 10.52 41.19 9.77
N CYS A 106 9.49 41.08 8.93
CA CYS A 106 8.12 41.45 9.31
C CYS A 106 7.06 40.40 8.94
N GLY A 107 7.44 39.30 8.29
CA GLY A 107 6.54 38.20 7.93
C GLY A 107 5.55 38.51 6.80
N THR A 108 5.65 39.66 6.13
CA THR A 108 4.74 40.01 5.02
C THR A 108 4.96 39.09 3.82
N ASN A 109 3.88 38.66 3.20
CA ASN A 109 3.91 37.86 1.97
C ASN A 109 4.32 38.73 0.78
N ILE A 110 5.29 38.27 0.00
CA ILE A 110 5.94 39.00 -1.08
C ILE A 110 5.93 38.12 -2.34
N GLN A 111 5.51 38.71 -3.45
CA GLN A 111 5.60 38.09 -4.77
C GLN A 111 7.05 38.10 -5.26
N THR A 112 7.39 37.21 -6.20
CA THR A 112 8.79 36.77 -6.41
C THR A 112 9.81 37.78 -6.94
N ASP A 113 9.45 39.06 -7.17
CA ASP A 113 10.29 39.99 -7.94
C ASP A 113 10.63 41.32 -7.20
N PHE A 114 10.48 41.39 -5.88
CA PHE A 114 10.83 42.59 -5.12
C PHE A 114 12.24 42.50 -4.52
N ARG A 115 13.03 43.57 -4.66
CA ARG A 115 14.34 43.74 -3.98
C ARG A 115 14.19 44.21 -2.53
N PHE A 116 13.10 44.92 -2.22
CA PHE A 116 12.80 45.47 -0.91
C PHE A 116 11.36 45.14 -0.50
N CYS A 117 11.12 44.94 0.79
CA CYS A 117 9.79 44.66 1.32
C CYS A 117 8.86 45.88 1.20
N PRO A 118 7.67 45.77 0.57
CA PRO A 118 6.73 46.89 0.48
C PRO A 118 6.13 47.32 1.82
N SER A 119 6.14 46.45 2.84
CA SER A 119 5.58 46.77 4.16
C SER A 119 6.59 47.40 5.12
N CYS A 120 7.86 46.99 5.09
CA CYS A 120 8.86 47.43 6.07
C CYS A 120 10.13 48.04 5.47
N GLY A 121 10.29 48.03 4.15
CA GLY A 121 11.40 48.66 3.43
C GLY A 121 12.75 47.93 3.52
N LYS A 122 12.85 46.80 4.22
CA LYS A 122 14.09 46.02 4.31
C LYS A 122 14.36 45.19 3.05
N GLU A 123 15.64 45.01 2.72
CA GLU A 123 16.09 44.16 1.62
C GLU A 123 15.67 42.70 1.86
N LEU A 124 15.26 42.01 0.80
CA LEU A 124 14.62 40.69 0.82
C LEU A 124 15.56 39.53 0.54
#